data_AF-A0A1V5H5M5-F1
#
_entry.id   AF-A0A1V5H5M5-F1
#
_cell.length_a   1.000
_cell.length_b   1.000
_cell.length_c   1.000
_cell.angle_alpha   90.00
_cell.angle_beta   90.00
_cell.angle_gamma   90.00
#
_symmetry.space_group_name_H-M   'P 1'
#
loop_
_entity.id
_entity.type
_entity.pdbx_description
1 polymer ?
#
loop_
_entity_poly.entity_id
_entity_poly.type
_entity_poly.pdbx_seq_one_letter_code
_entity_poly.pdbx_strand_id
1 'polypeptide(L)'
;MKNGLDIAEQYYHVHGVPMIERNFGEYRDRIAAGLVGDGSECFGFDDSLSRDHDWGPCFCLWLSKDVYEKIGPALQQEYERLPKEFAGIPARGESVWGGGRVGVFEIGAFYRQFIGRDDVPDTIDAWRKLPESNLAVCTNGRVFSDPAGEFTAVRNGLLAFYPQDVRLKKIASRCMTAA
;
A
#
# COMPACT_ATOMS: atom_id res chain seq x y z
N MET A 1 -18.88 6.01 -12.69
CA MET A 1 -18.37 4.73 -12.17
C MET A 1 -17.47 5.05 -10.99
N LYS A 2 -17.54 4.32 -9.86
CA LYS A 2 -16.56 4.48 -8.77
C LYS A 2 -15.22 3.86 -9.22
N ASN A 3 -14.11 4.50 -8.89
CA ASN A 3 -12.76 3.97 -9.10
C ASN A 3 -12.39 2.99 -7.97
N GLY A 4 -11.33 2.22 -8.14
CA GLY A 4 -10.92 1.15 -7.23
C GLY A 4 -10.56 1.66 -5.83
N LEU A 5 -9.94 2.84 -5.72
CA LEU A 5 -9.63 3.44 -4.42
C LEU A 5 -10.88 3.81 -3.63
N ASP A 6 -11.91 4.34 -4.30
CA ASP A 6 -13.18 4.68 -3.63
C ASP A 6 -13.94 3.44 -3.19
N ILE A 7 -13.85 2.34 -3.95
CA ILE A 7 -14.39 1.03 -3.58
C ILE A 7 -13.64 0.46 -2.38
N ALA A 8 -12.31 0.51 -2.40
CA ALA A 8 -11.43 0.04 -1.33
C ALA A 8 -11.70 0.77 0.00
N GLU A 9 -11.79 2.10 -0.03
CA GLU A 9 -12.07 2.91 1.15
C GLU A 9 -13.46 2.61 1.72
N GLN A 10 -14.49 2.49 0.88
CA GLN A 10 -15.83 2.12 1.32
C GLN A 10 -15.87 0.70 1.89
N TYR A 11 -15.18 -0.24 1.25
CA TYR A 11 -15.10 -1.62 1.73
C TYR A 11 -14.39 -1.70 3.09
N TYR A 12 -13.31 -0.93 3.27
CA TYR A 12 -12.63 -0.78 4.56
C TYR A 12 -13.59 -0.23 5.64
N HIS A 13 -14.33 0.84 5.36
CA HIS A 13 -15.24 1.40 6.35
C HIS A 13 -16.42 0.48 6.69
N VAL A 14 -16.99 -0.21 5.70
CA VAL A 14 -18.17 -1.07 5.91
C VAL A 14 -17.81 -2.40 6.57
N HIS A 15 -16.64 -2.97 6.26
CA HIS A 15 -16.27 -4.32 6.71
C HIS A 15 -14.98 -4.37 7.53
N GLY A 16 -13.95 -3.61 7.15
CA GLY A 16 -12.68 -3.56 7.85
C GLY A 16 -12.77 -2.93 9.25
N VAL A 17 -13.39 -1.76 9.36
CA VAL A 17 -13.53 -1.04 10.65
C VAL A 17 -14.31 -1.89 11.66
N PRO A 18 -15.51 -2.43 11.37
CA PRO A 18 -16.22 -3.27 12.34
C PRO A 18 -15.47 -4.55 12.71
N MET A 19 -14.72 -5.15 11.78
CA MET A 19 -13.89 -6.32 12.06
C MET A 19 -12.78 -5.98 13.06
N ILE A 20 -12.08 -4.87 12.85
CA ILE A 20 -11.03 -4.40 13.75
C ILE A 20 -11.61 -4.06 15.13
N GLU A 21 -12.70 -3.30 15.19
CA GLU A 21 -13.31 -2.90 16.47
C GLU A 21 -13.76 -4.09 17.32
N ARG A 22 -14.38 -5.09 16.68
CA ARG A 22 -14.92 -6.26 17.39
C ARG A 22 -13.82 -7.22 17.85
N ASN A 23 -12.84 -7.49 16.99
CA ASN A 23 -11.89 -8.58 17.19
C ASN A 23 -10.52 -8.09 17.72
N PHE A 24 -10.15 -6.84 17.43
CA PHE A 24 -8.82 -6.26 17.72
C PHE A 24 -8.93 -4.84 18.29
N GLY A 25 -10.02 -4.52 19.00
CA GLY A 25 -10.30 -3.16 19.47
C GLY A 25 -9.19 -2.52 20.31
N GLU A 26 -8.43 -3.32 21.07
CA GLU A 26 -7.25 -2.86 21.83
C GLU A 26 -6.13 -2.30 20.93
N TYR A 27 -6.04 -2.78 19.68
CA TYR A 27 -5.01 -2.41 18.71
C TYR A 27 -5.52 -1.45 17.64
N ARG A 28 -6.78 -0.99 17.68
CA ARG A 28 -7.38 -0.19 16.60
C ARG A 28 -6.56 1.07 16.26
N ASP A 29 -6.00 1.73 17.28
CA ASP A 29 -5.22 2.96 17.14
C ASP A 29 -3.76 2.67 16.73
N ARG A 30 -3.40 1.40 16.59
CA ARG A 30 -2.09 0.89 16.15
C ARG A 30 -2.15 0.22 14.76
N ILE A 31 -3.32 0.26 14.11
CA ILE A 31 -3.54 -0.32 12.77
C ILE A 31 -3.70 0.83 11.78
N ALA A 32 -2.76 0.94 10.84
CA ALA A 32 -2.95 1.78 9.66
C ALA A 32 -3.70 0.99 8.58
N ALA A 33 -4.48 1.68 7.75
CA ALA A 33 -5.27 1.10 6.68
C ALA A 33 -5.28 1.99 5.44
N GLY A 34 -5.27 1.36 4.27
CA GLY A 34 -5.22 2.06 2.99
C GLY A 34 -5.13 1.11 1.81
N LEU A 35 -4.87 1.64 0.62
CA LEU A 35 -4.49 0.85 -0.54
C LEU A 35 -3.33 1.57 -1.22
N VAL A 36 -2.14 1.00 -1.11
CA VAL A 36 -0.86 1.52 -1.62
C VAL A 36 -0.03 0.32 -2.07
N GLY A 37 0.70 0.47 -3.18
CA GLY A 37 1.54 -0.59 -3.75
C GLY A 37 1.21 -0.87 -5.21
N ASP A 38 1.46 -2.10 -5.63
CA ASP A 38 1.21 -2.52 -7.02
C ASP A 38 -0.29 -2.57 -7.32
N GLY A 39 -0.65 -2.22 -8.57
CA GLY A 39 -2.04 -2.21 -9.04
C GLY A 39 -2.39 -0.89 -9.75
N SER A 40 -3.15 -0.98 -10.84
CA SER A 40 -3.57 0.20 -11.59
C SER A 40 -4.56 1.06 -10.79
N GLU A 41 -5.33 0.44 -9.90
CA GLU A 41 -6.22 1.11 -8.95
C GLU A 41 -5.46 2.04 -8.01
N CYS A 42 -4.28 1.64 -7.55
CA CYS A 42 -3.42 2.47 -6.69
C CYS A 42 -2.95 3.74 -7.42
N PHE A 43 -2.82 3.69 -8.75
CA PHE A 43 -2.47 4.85 -9.58
C PHE A 43 -3.70 5.60 -10.14
N GLY A 44 -4.91 5.09 -9.93
CA GLY A 44 -6.14 5.66 -10.50
C GLY A 44 -6.29 5.41 -12.01
N PHE A 45 -5.64 4.37 -12.54
CA PHE A 45 -5.70 3.97 -13.95
C PHE A 45 -6.61 2.75 -14.20
N ASP A 46 -7.55 2.48 -13.29
CA ASP A 46 -8.47 1.33 -13.34
C ASP A 46 -9.77 1.63 -14.11
N ASP A 47 -9.62 1.97 -15.38
CA ASP A 47 -10.75 2.10 -16.29
C ASP A 47 -11.49 0.76 -16.51
N SER A 48 -12.53 0.75 -17.32
CA SER A 48 -13.34 -0.45 -17.57
C SER A 48 -12.57 -1.62 -18.18
N LEU A 49 -11.42 -1.38 -18.82
CA LEU A 49 -10.60 -2.41 -19.47
C LEU A 49 -9.58 -3.03 -18.51
N SER A 50 -9.19 -2.33 -17.44
CA SER A 50 -8.15 -2.76 -16.49
C SER A 50 -8.70 -3.48 -15.24
N ARG A 51 -9.87 -4.11 -15.32
CA ARG A 51 -10.56 -4.74 -14.17
C ARG A 51 -10.68 -6.26 -14.25
N ASP A 52 -10.02 -6.87 -15.22
CA ASP A 52 -10.09 -8.30 -15.53
C ASP A 52 -9.14 -9.17 -14.68
N HIS A 53 -8.22 -8.55 -13.92
CA HIS A 53 -7.30 -9.22 -13.00
C HIS A 53 -6.86 -8.29 -11.86
N ASP A 54 -6.46 -8.86 -10.72
CA ASP A 54 -5.89 -8.19 -9.54
C ASP A 54 -6.71 -7.00 -8.99
N TRP A 55 -7.98 -6.87 -9.40
CA TRP A 55 -8.87 -5.76 -9.10
C TRP A 55 -10.12 -6.23 -8.37
N GLY A 56 -10.61 -5.43 -7.42
CA GLY A 56 -11.82 -5.70 -6.64
C GLY A 56 -11.81 -5.03 -5.27
N PRO A 57 -12.83 -5.25 -4.42
CA PRO A 57 -12.87 -4.73 -3.06
C PRO A 57 -11.75 -5.33 -2.22
N CYS A 58 -10.80 -4.50 -1.81
CA CYS A 58 -9.64 -4.90 -1.01
C CYS A 58 -9.00 -3.68 -0.33
N PHE A 59 -8.15 -3.92 0.67
CA PHE A 59 -7.31 -2.90 1.30
C PHE A 59 -6.10 -3.58 1.96
N CYS A 60 -5.18 -2.77 2.44
CA CYS A 60 -4.02 -3.17 3.23
C CYS A 60 -4.23 -2.70 4.67
N LEU A 61 -3.76 -3.51 5.61
CA LEU A 61 -3.59 -3.16 7.02
C LEU A 61 -2.09 -3.19 7.33
N TRP A 62 -1.54 -2.10 7.84
CA TRP A 62 -0.12 -2.02 8.19
C TRP A 62 0.06 -1.88 9.69
N LEU A 63 1.02 -2.65 10.21
CA LEU A 63 1.32 -2.78 11.63
C LEU A 63 2.81 -2.48 11.87
N SER A 64 3.11 -1.82 12.99
CA SER A 64 4.48 -1.79 13.51
C SER A 64 4.94 -3.22 13.81
N LYS A 65 6.26 -3.48 13.75
CA LYS A 65 6.80 -4.83 13.93
C LYS A 65 6.34 -5.52 15.22
N ASP A 66 6.34 -4.79 16.34
CA ASP A 66 5.92 -5.30 17.65
C ASP A 66 4.42 -5.65 17.71
N VAL A 67 3.58 -4.97 16.91
CA VAL A 67 2.14 -5.27 16.82
C VAL A 67 1.89 -6.40 15.85
N TYR A 68 2.59 -6.42 14.71
CA TYR A 68 2.51 -7.51 13.73
C TYR A 68 2.86 -8.86 14.36
N GLU A 69 3.90 -8.92 15.18
CA GLU A 69 4.29 -10.14 15.90
C GLU A 69 3.21 -10.63 16.88
N LYS A 70 2.38 -9.74 17.42
CA LYS A 70 1.30 -10.08 18.37
C LYS A 70 0.01 -10.52 17.68
N ILE A 71 -0.42 -9.79 16.65
CA ILE A 71 -1.77 -9.96 16.07
C ILE A 71 -1.77 -10.24 14.56
N GLY A 72 -0.66 -10.09 13.85
CA GLY A 72 -0.59 -10.14 12.39
C GLY A 72 -1.25 -11.39 11.78
N PRO A 73 -0.86 -12.62 12.19
CA PRO A 73 -1.48 -13.84 11.67
C PRO A 73 -2.96 -13.98 11.98
N ALA A 74 -3.41 -13.56 13.16
CA ALA A 74 -4.83 -13.62 13.54
C ALA A 74 -5.66 -12.57 12.78
N LEU A 75 -5.13 -11.36 12.61
CA LEU A 75 -5.74 -10.30 11.82
C LEU A 75 -5.84 -10.68 10.35
N GLN A 76 -4.84 -11.36 9.80
CA GLN A 76 -4.85 -11.88 8.43
C GLN A 76 -5.97 -12.91 8.23
N GLN A 77 -6.18 -13.82 9.20
CA GLN A 77 -7.27 -14.79 9.13
C GLN A 77 -8.66 -14.11 9.15
N GLU A 78 -8.85 -13.07 9.95
CA GLU A 78 -10.12 -12.32 9.96
C GLU A 78 -10.29 -11.48 8.69
N TYR A 79 -9.20 -10.90 8.15
CA TYR A 79 -9.19 -10.21 6.87
C TYR A 79 -9.61 -11.16 5.71
N GLU A 80 -9.12 -12.39 5.70
CA GLU A 80 -9.47 -13.40 4.70
C GLU A 80 -10.93 -13.84 4.76
N ARG A 81 -11.58 -13.70 5.91
CA ARG A 81 -13.02 -13.99 6.11
C ARG A 81 -13.94 -12.86 5.71
N LEU A 82 -13.42 -11.68 5.36
CA LEU A 82 -14.25 -10.56 4.92
C LEU A 82 -15.07 -10.93 3.67
N PRO A 83 -16.24 -10.32 3.46
CA PRO A 83 -17.16 -10.68 2.38
C PRO A 83 -16.50 -10.71 1.00
N LYS A 84 -16.74 -11.78 0.25
CA LYS A 84 -16.17 -11.97 -1.10
C LYS A 84 -16.96 -11.26 -2.21
N GLU A 85 -17.73 -10.25 -1.85
CA GLU A 85 -18.48 -9.38 -2.74
C GLU A 85 -18.78 -8.06 -2.02
N PHE A 86 -18.73 -6.94 -2.73
CA PHE A 86 -19.13 -5.63 -2.21
C PHE A 86 -19.75 -4.77 -3.30
N ALA A 87 -20.92 -4.19 -3.03
CA ALA A 87 -21.64 -3.31 -3.97
C ALA A 87 -21.86 -3.94 -5.37
N GLY A 88 -22.11 -5.26 -5.44
CA GLY A 88 -22.27 -6.01 -6.68
C GLY A 88 -20.97 -6.27 -7.45
N ILE A 89 -19.82 -6.00 -6.82
CA ILE A 89 -18.49 -6.27 -7.36
C ILE A 89 -17.93 -7.52 -6.65
N PRO A 90 -17.53 -8.56 -7.39
CA PRO A 90 -16.96 -9.77 -6.79
C PRO A 90 -15.62 -9.48 -6.11
N ALA A 91 -15.17 -10.39 -5.24
CA ALA A 91 -13.85 -10.33 -4.63
C ALA A 91 -12.74 -10.13 -5.67
N ARG A 92 -11.63 -9.55 -5.20
CA ARG A 92 -10.41 -9.39 -5.99
C ARG A 92 -10.01 -10.71 -6.65
N GLY A 93 -9.98 -10.73 -7.97
CA GLY A 93 -9.50 -11.87 -8.75
C GLY A 93 -7.97 -11.91 -8.72
N GLU A 94 -7.38 -12.72 -7.84
CA GLU A 94 -5.93 -12.82 -7.72
C GLU A 94 -5.33 -13.60 -8.90
N SER A 95 -4.47 -12.94 -9.67
CA SER A 95 -3.64 -13.59 -10.68
C SER A 95 -2.48 -14.35 -10.03
N VAL A 96 -1.81 -15.23 -10.80
CA VAL A 96 -0.62 -15.97 -10.33
C VAL A 96 0.49 -15.04 -9.80
N TRP A 97 0.52 -13.77 -10.26
CA TRP A 97 1.51 -12.76 -9.86
C TRP A 97 0.92 -11.69 -8.91
N GLY A 98 -0.36 -11.80 -8.55
CA GLY A 98 -1.12 -10.80 -7.79
C GLY A 98 -1.14 -10.99 -6.27
N GLY A 99 -0.63 -12.14 -5.82
CA GLY A 99 -0.59 -12.52 -4.42
C GLY A 99 0.31 -11.63 -3.57
N GLY A 100 -0.09 -11.43 -2.31
CA GLY A 100 0.67 -10.63 -1.34
C GLY A 100 0.65 -9.12 -1.57
N ARG A 101 -0.19 -8.59 -2.47
CA ARG A 101 -0.33 -7.14 -2.70
C ARG A 101 -1.32 -6.45 -1.75
N VAL A 102 -2.22 -7.20 -1.13
CA VAL A 102 -3.24 -6.72 -0.18
C VAL A 102 -3.33 -7.66 1.02
N GLY A 103 -3.91 -7.21 2.13
CA GLY A 103 -3.94 -7.94 3.39
C GLY A 103 -3.17 -7.25 4.50
N VAL A 104 -2.61 -8.03 5.43
CA VAL A 104 -1.94 -7.53 6.63
C VAL A 104 -0.43 -7.56 6.44
N PHE A 105 0.22 -6.43 6.73
CA PHE A 105 1.65 -6.24 6.54
C PHE A 105 2.33 -5.64 7.76
N GLU A 106 3.59 -6.01 7.97
CA GLU A 106 4.51 -5.24 8.80
C GLU A 106 5.01 -4.03 7.98
N ILE A 107 4.99 -2.82 8.57
CA ILE A 107 5.32 -1.56 7.85
C ILE A 107 6.71 -1.63 7.21
N GLY A 108 7.71 -2.08 7.96
CA GLY A 108 9.08 -2.18 7.47
C GLY A 108 9.23 -3.21 6.35
N ALA A 109 8.61 -4.39 6.47
CA ALA A 109 8.57 -5.40 5.42
C ALA A 109 7.89 -4.85 4.15
N PHE A 110 6.80 -4.10 4.30
CA PHE A 110 6.12 -3.46 3.18
C PHE A 110 7.04 -2.50 2.43
N TYR A 111 7.78 -1.63 3.11
CA TYR A 111 8.71 -0.73 2.41
C TYR A 111 9.94 -1.47 1.88
N ARG A 112 10.46 -2.46 2.62
CA ARG A 112 11.65 -3.22 2.25
C ARG A 112 11.49 -3.92 0.90
N GLN A 113 10.29 -4.38 0.56
CA GLN A 113 10.03 -5.00 -0.75
C GLN A 113 10.26 -4.04 -1.93
N PHE A 114 10.03 -2.74 -1.74
CA PHE A 114 10.15 -1.72 -2.79
C PHE A 114 11.49 -1.01 -2.76
N ILE A 115 11.95 -0.61 -1.57
CA ILE A 115 13.10 0.29 -1.42
C ILE A 115 14.31 -0.39 -0.76
N GLY A 116 14.21 -1.68 -0.42
CA GLY A 116 15.29 -2.46 0.20
C GLY A 116 15.58 -2.10 1.67
N ARG A 117 14.78 -1.21 2.26
CA ARG A 117 14.90 -0.71 3.64
C ARG A 117 13.50 -0.41 4.22
N ASP A 118 13.42 -0.25 5.53
CA ASP A 118 12.17 -0.03 6.28
C ASP A 118 11.94 1.45 6.67
N ASP A 119 12.86 2.32 6.30
CA ASP A 119 12.87 3.75 6.62
C ASP A 119 13.16 4.64 5.39
N VAL A 120 13.01 5.94 5.57
CA VAL A 120 13.26 6.94 4.52
C VAL A 120 14.77 6.99 4.24
N PRO A 121 15.20 6.97 2.96
CA PRO A 121 16.61 7.16 2.64
C PRO A 121 17.17 8.46 3.21
N ASP A 122 18.30 8.35 3.89
CA ASP A 122 18.97 9.42 4.64
C ASP A 122 20.27 9.89 3.97
N THR A 123 20.73 9.17 2.95
CA THR A 123 21.96 9.49 2.20
C THR A 123 21.70 9.66 0.71
N ILE A 124 22.52 10.48 0.06
CA ILE A 124 22.49 10.68 -1.40
C ILE A 124 22.65 9.35 -2.15
N ASP A 125 23.51 8.45 -1.68
CA ASP A 125 23.73 7.16 -2.33
C ASP A 125 22.51 6.23 -2.20
N ALA A 126 21.84 6.21 -1.04
CA ALA A 126 20.61 5.46 -0.87
C ALA A 126 19.49 5.99 -1.78
N TRP A 127 19.29 7.31 -1.84
CA TRP A 127 18.36 7.95 -2.78
C TRP A 127 18.72 7.66 -4.25
N ARG A 128 20.01 7.63 -4.59
CA ARG A 128 20.45 7.34 -5.96
C ARG A 128 20.09 5.92 -6.40
N LYS A 129 20.24 4.94 -5.50
CA LYS A 129 19.96 3.51 -5.73
C LYS A 129 18.47 3.20 -5.83
N LEU A 130 17.60 3.99 -5.21
CA LEU A 130 16.15 3.81 -5.26
C LEU A 130 15.61 3.99 -6.70
N PRO A 131 14.97 2.98 -7.31
CA PRO A 131 14.35 3.11 -8.62
C PRO A 131 13.13 4.04 -8.61
N GLU A 132 12.92 4.80 -9.68
CA GLU A 132 11.78 5.73 -9.82
C GLU A 132 10.43 5.01 -9.79
N SER A 133 10.34 3.83 -10.42
CA SER A 133 9.16 2.97 -10.40
C SER A 133 8.80 2.56 -8.97
N ASN A 134 9.78 2.12 -8.18
CA ASN A 134 9.54 1.61 -6.84
C ASN A 134 9.14 2.74 -5.88
N LEU A 135 9.77 3.92 -6.01
CA LEU A 135 9.35 5.11 -5.27
C LEU A 135 7.89 5.48 -5.60
N ALA A 136 7.52 5.43 -6.88
CA ALA A 136 6.13 5.71 -7.29
C ALA A 136 5.15 4.69 -6.71
N VAL A 137 5.49 3.39 -6.74
CA VAL A 137 4.64 2.30 -6.23
C VAL A 137 4.43 2.41 -4.71
N CYS A 138 5.47 2.64 -3.91
CA CYS A 138 5.33 2.68 -2.45
C CYS A 138 4.76 4.00 -1.91
N THR A 139 4.49 4.99 -2.77
CA THR A 139 3.92 6.29 -2.39
C THR A 139 2.62 6.64 -3.11
N ASN A 140 2.14 5.80 -4.03
CA ASN A 140 0.86 5.96 -4.71
C ASN A 140 -0.33 5.74 -3.76
N GLY A 141 -1.52 5.57 -4.34
CA GLY A 141 -2.68 5.11 -3.60
C GLY A 141 -3.17 6.08 -2.54
N ARG A 142 -3.81 5.55 -1.50
CA ARG A 142 -4.44 6.34 -0.44
C ARG A 142 -4.32 5.63 0.90
N VAL A 143 -4.00 6.40 1.94
CA VAL A 143 -4.11 5.97 3.34
C VAL A 143 -5.46 6.45 3.86
N PHE A 144 -6.30 5.54 4.33
CA PHE A 144 -7.66 5.83 4.82
C PHE A 144 -7.64 6.20 6.31
N SER A 145 -6.79 5.52 7.08
CA SER A 145 -6.64 5.72 8.52
C SER A 145 -5.23 5.34 8.94
N ASP A 146 -4.59 6.14 9.78
CA ASP A 146 -3.29 5.82 10.38
C ASP A 146 -3.14 6.57 11.72
N PRO A 147 -3.82 6.11 12.79
CA PRO A 147 -3.87 6.86 14.05
C PRO A 147 -2.51 6.98 14.75
N ALA A 148 -1.64 5.98 14.61
CA ALA A 148 -0.27 6.01 15.12
C ALA A 148 0.66 6.88 14.27
N GLY A 149 0.34 7.08 12.99
CA GLY A 149 1.10 7.91 12.06
C GLY A 149 2.38 7.28 11.53
N GLU A 150 2.68 6.02 11.90
CA GLU A 150 3.94 5.36 11.57
C GLU A 150 4.08 5.11 10.06
N PHE A 151 3.03 4.63 9.39
CA PHE A 151 3.05 4.41 7.95
C PHE A 151 3.13 5.74 7.19
N THR A 152 2.34 6.72 7.62
CA THR A 152 2.26 8.05 7.02
C THR A 152 3.58 8.81 7.15
N ALA A 153 4.31 8.65 8.26
CA ALA A 153 5.61 9.26 8.47
C ALA A 153 6.62 8.79 7.41
N VAL A 154 6.73 7.48 7.18
CA VAL A 154 7.62 6.93 6.13
C VAL A 154 7.16 7.37 4.75
N ARG A 155 5.84 7.26 4.46
CA ARG A 155 5.27 7.71 3.19
C ARG A 155 5.59 9.18 2.89
N ASN A 156 5.43 10.07 3.87
CA ASN A 156 5.67 11.50 3.69
C ASN A 156 7.15 11.82 3.47
N GLY A 157 8.06 11.12 4.14
CA GLY A 157 9.49 11.27 3.88
C GLY A 157 9.88 10.83 2.47
N LEU A 158 9.26 9.77 1.94
CA LEU A 158 9.44 9.34 0.56
C LEU A 158 8.82 10.32 -0.46
N LEU A 159 7.65 10.89 -0.13
CA LEU A 159 6.97 11.91 -0.94
C LEU A 159 7.73 13.25 -1.02
N ALA A 160 8.64 13.52 -0.09
CA ALA A 160 9.59 14.64 -0.21
C ALA A 160 10.50 14.52 -1.45
N PHE A 161 10.52 13.33 -2.07
CA PHE A 161 11.13 13.03 -3.36
C PHE A 161 12.67 13.06 -3.32
N TYR A 162 13.28 12.72 -4.46
CA TYR A 162 14.73 12.69 -4.59
C TYR A 162 15.36 14.06 -4.26
N PRO A 163 16.47 14.08 -3.49
CA PRO A 163 17.31 15.27 -3.37
C PRO A 163 17.68 15.82 -4.75
N GLN A 164 17.78 17.14 -4.86
CA GLN A 164 17.88 17.83 -6.15
C GLN A 164 18.99 17.26 -7.06
N ASP A 165 20.17 17.01 -6.51
CA ASP A 165 21.31 16.46 -7.28
C ASP A 165 21.04 15.04 -7.80
N VAL A 166 20.38 14.21 -6.99
CA VAL A 166 19.96 12.85 -7.40
C VAL A 166 18.91 12.94 -8.49
N ARG A 167 17.93 13.84 -8.34
CA ARG A 167 16.86 14.07 -9.33
C ARG A 167 17.44 14.48 -10.68
N LEU A 168 18.31 15.49 -10.69
CA LEU A 168 18.96 15.97 -11.91
C LEU A 168 19.81 14.87 -12.55
N LYS A 169 20.55 14.10 -11.75
CA LYS A 169 21.36 12.98 -12.25
C LYS A 169 20.51 11.89 -12.91
N LYS A 170 19.37 11.53 -12.31
CA LYS A 170 18.43 10.55 -12.87
C LYS A 170 17.84 11.05 -14.18
N ILE A 171 17.36 12.30 -14.24
CA ILE A 171 16.85 12.92 -15.47
C ILE A 171 17.92 12.90 -16.58
N ALA A 172 19.13 13.39 -16.28
CA ALA A 172 20.23 13.40 -17.26
C ALA A 172 20.56 12.01 -17.79
N SER A 173 20.52 10.98 -16.93
CA SER A 173 20.70 9.58 -17.35
C SER A 173 19.61 9.12 -18.30
N ARG A 174 18.34 9.49 -18.07
CA ARG A 174 17.22 9.12 -18.96
C ARG A 174 17.30 9.84 -20.31
N CYS A 175 17.66 11.11 -20.31
CA CYS A 175 17.88 11.88 -21.54
C CYS A 175 18.99 11.25 -22.39
N MET A 176 20.08 10.79 -21.78
CA MET A 176 21.17 10.11 -22.48
C MET A 176 20.72 8.79 -23.12
N THR A 177 19.85 8.02 -22.47
CA THR A 177 19.36 6.74 -23.01
C THR A 177 18.25 6.89 -24.06
N ALA A 178 17.63 8.07 -24.17
CA ALA A 178 16.55 8.34 -25.11
C ALA A 178 17.05 8.89 -26.47
N ALA A 179 18.32 9.31 -26.53
CA ALA A 179 18.99 9.80 -27.74
C ALA A 179 19.67 8.65 -28.50
#